data_AF-A0A7W1KXM3-F1
#
_entry.id   AF-A0A7W1KXM3-F1
#
_cell.length_a   1.000
_cell.length_b   1.000
_cell.length_c   1.000
_cell.angle_alpha   90.00
_cell.angle_beta   90.00
_cell.angle_gamma   90.00
#
_symmetry.space_group_name_H-M   'P 1'
#
loop_
_entity.id
_entity.type
_entity.pdbx_description
1 polymer ?
#
loop_
_entity_poly.entity_id
_entity_poly.type
_entity_poly.pdbx_seq_one_letter_code
_entity_poly.pdbx_strand_id
1 'polypeptide(L)'
;MTAIYNLATALTRAGERAEGARLIQKFQALRQSGAGTTIGQNYLEQGRYAEAVASNGAEPDLVDRTTPAVTFKDETANMLPSSAEKKEIVSVPAATDDVKRRIAAALDGATVLFDFDGDGDLDLFAAAFSKEHLYRNDNGKLVDVTAQSGMPVAGGSSLTTSAVAGDYDNDTKPD
;
A
#
# COMPACT_ATOMS: atom_id res chain seq x y z
N MET A 1 21.34 7.99 22.35
CA MET A 1 22.40 7.65 23.34
C MET A 1 23.78 7.42 22.72
N THR A 2 23.87 6.86 21.52
CA THR A 2 25.14 6.52 20.83
C THR A 2 26.07 7.73 20.57
N ALA A 3 25.53 8.92 20.29
CA ALA A 3 26.33 10.12 20.02
C ALA A 3 27.13 10.63 21.23
N ILE A 4 26.58 10.56 22.45
CA ILE A 4 27.25 11.03 23.68
C ILE A 4 28.42 10.12 24.04
N TYR A 5 28.25 8.80 23.86
CA TYR A 5 29.31 7.82 24.08
C TYR A 5 30.47 8.00 23.10
N ASN A 6 30.17 8.19 21.81
CA ASN A 6 31.19 8.42 20.79
C ASN A 6 31.97 9.72 21.05
N LEU A 7 31.29 10.80 21.46
CA LEU A 7 31.92 12.06 21.84
C LEU A 7 32.80 11.93 23.10
N ALA A 8 32.32 11.24 24.14
CA ALA A 8 33.08 11.00 25.36
C ALA A 8 34.37 10.22 25.08
N THR A 9 34.30 9.23 24.20
CA THR A 9 35.46 8.41 23.79
C THR A 9 36.45 9.23 22.96
N ALA A 10 35.95 10.11 22.09
CA ALA A 10 36.79 11.01 21.29
C ALA A 10 37.53 12.03 22.17
N LEU A 11 36.85 12.67 23.12
CA LEU A 11 37.45 13.67 24.03
C LEU A 11 38.47 13.04 24.99
N THR A 12 38.20 11.82 25.45
CA THR A 12 39.16 11.07 26.28
C THR A 12 40.43 10.74 25.49
N ARG A 13 40.30 10.42 24.19
CA ARG A 13 41.44 10.18 23.28
C ARG A 13 42.19 11.47 22.92
N ALA A 14 41.49 12.61 22.88
CA ALA A 14 42.05 13.93 22.63
C ALA A 14 42.77 14.55 23.84
N GLY A 15 42.79 13.87 25.00
CA GLY A 15 43.46 14.34 26.22
C GLY A 15 42.58 15.20 27.13
N GLU A 16 41.35 15.49 26.74
CA GLU A 16 40.37 16.24 27.53
C GLU A 16 39.64 15.34 28.54
N ARG A 17 40.42 14.76 29.47
CA ARG A 17 39.94 13.74 30.42
C ARG A 17 38.80 14.21 31.33
N ALA A 18 38.78 15.49 31.72
CA ALA A 18 37.75 16.04 32.60
C ALA A 18 36.38 16.10 31.89
N GLU A 19 36.36 16.56 30.65
CA GLU A 19 35.12 16.68 29.86
C GLU A 19 34.64 15.30 29.37
N GLY A 20 35.57 14.42 28.99
CA GLY A 20 35.28 13.00 28.73
C GLY A 20 34.61 12.31 29.93
N ALA A 21 35.15 12.49 31.14
CA ALA A 21 34.57 11.92 32.36
C ALA A 21 33.18 12.46 32.68
N ARG A 22 32.94 13.76 32.46
CA ARG A 22 31.62 14.38 32.64
C ARG A 22 30.58 13.81 31.67
N LEU A 23 30.97 13.58 30.41
CA LEU A 23 30.09 12.98 29.41
C LEU A 23 29.81 11.50 29.67
N ILE A 24 30.77 10.76 30.24
CA ILE A 24 30.55 9.39 30.72
C ILE A 24 29.51 9.37 31.86
N GLN A 25 29.63 10.27 32.85
CA GLN A 25 28.64 10.36 33.93
C GLN A 25 27.25 10.74 33.41
N LYS A 26 27.18 11.68 32.45
CA LYS A 26 25.92 12.07 31.80
C LYS A 26 25.30 10.90 31.02
N PHE A 27 26.12 10.10 30.33
CA PHE A 27 25.68 8.88 29.65
C PHE A 27 25.14 7.84 30.64
N GLN A 28 25.81 7.62 31.77
CA GLN A 28 25.34 6.69 32.80
C GLN A 28 24.00 7.13 33.40
N ALA A 29 23.83 8.42 33.68
CA ALA A 29 22.58 8.98 34.18
C ALA A 29 21.42 8.80 33.17
N LEU A 30 21.67 9.05 31.88
CA LEU A 30 20.69 8.86 30.81
C LEU A 30 20.31 7.38 30.59
N ARG A 31 21.27 6.47 30.78
CA ARG A 31 21.03 5.02 30.73
C ARG A 31 20.16 4.56 31.91
N GLN A 32 20.38 5.13 33.10
CA GLN A 32 19.60 4.81 34.30
C GLN A 32 18.20 5.44 34.29
N SER A 33 18.02 6.59 33.62
CA SER A 33 16.71 7.25 33.53
C SER A 33 15.77 6.63 32.49
N GLY A 34 16.15 5.51 31.86
CA GLY A 34 15.33 4.84 30.84
C GLY A 34 15.19 5.63 29.53
N ALA A 35 15.92 6.74 29.36
CA ALA A 35 15.89 7.61 28.17
C ALA A 35 16.67 7.01 26.98
N GLY A 36 16.70 5.70 26.92
CA GLY A 36 17.52 4.92 26.03
C GLY A 36 16.70 3.82 25.37
N THR A 37 16.24 4.06 24.16
CA THR A 37 15.98 2.97 23.21
C THR A 37 17.33 2.30 22.95
N THR A 38 17.59 1.23 23.69
CA THR A 38 18.67 0.29 23.35
C THR A 38 18.22 -0.41 22.08
N ILE A 39 18.58 0.15 20.92
CA ILE A 39 18.54 -0.62 19.69
C ILE A 39 19.74 -1.55 19.75
N GLY A 40 19.55 -2.69 20.40
CA GLY A 40 20.47 -3.81 20.26
C GLY A 40 20.46 -4.29 18.82
N GLN A 41 21.61 -4.78 18.33
CA GLN A 41 21.64 -5.57 17.09
C GLN A 41 21.11 -7.00 17.31
N ASN A 42 20.72 -7.33 18.55
CA ASN A 42 20.05 -8.58 18.87
C ASN A 42 18.57 -8.46 18.49
N TYR A 43 18.10 -9.40 17.68
CA TYR A 43 16.74 -9.47 17.13
C TYR A 43 15.64 -9.26 18.18
N LEU A 44 15.86 -9.69 19.43
CA LEU A 44 14.87 -9.64 20.52
C LEU A 44 14.72 -8.25 21.19
N GLU A 45 15.58 -7.27 20.87
CA GLU A 45 15.53 -5.93 21.49
C GLU A 45 14.99 -4.83 20.55
N GLN A 46 14.62 -5.17 19.31
CA GLN A 46 14.23 -4.20 18.26
C GLN A 46 12.74 -3.82 18.26
N GLY A 47 12.16 -3.60 19.44
CA GLY A 47 10.79 -3.10 19.57
C GLY A 47 9.72 -4.12 19.12
N ARG A 48 8.50 -3.63 18.88
CA ARG A 48 7.26 -4.44 18.72
C ARG A 48 7.26 -5.44 17.55
N TYR A 49 8.33 -5.52 16.76
CA TYR A 49 8.52 -6.45 15.63
C TYR A 49 9.58 -7.53 15.91
N ALA A 50 10.19 -7.53 17.10
CA ALA A 50 11.21 -8.49 17.53
C ALA A 50 10.66 -9.87 17.90
N GLU A 51 9.34 -10.02 17.96
CA GLU A 51 8.69 -11.32 18.11
C GLU A 51 8.67 -12.00 16.74
N ALA A 52 9.74 -12.71 16.41
CA ALA A 52 9.71 -13.68 15.34
C ALA A 52 8.65 -14.72 15.72
N VAL A 53 7.49 -14.65 15.07
CA VAL A 53 6.45 -15.68 15.19
C VAL A 53 7.11 -17.00 14.82
N ALA A 54 7.37 -17.83 15.82
CA ALA A 54 8.04 -19.13 15.67
C ALA A 54 7.09 -20.20 15.13
N SER A 55 6.15 -19.83 14.25
CA SER A 55 5.35 -20.79 13.49
C SER A 55 5.66 -20.59 12.02
N ASN A 56 6.50 -21.49 11.51
CA ASN A 56 6.82 -21.62 10.10
C ASN A 56 5.71 -22.38 9.33
N GLY A 57 4.51 -22.54 9.92
CA GLY A 57 3.40 -23.30 9.35
C GLY A 57 3.68 -24.80 9.23
N ALA A 58 4.74 -25.32 9.87
CA ALA A 58 5.10 -26.74 9.82
C ALA A 58 4.48 -27.56 10.95
N GLU A 59 3.79 -26.92 11.91
CA GLU A 59 3.01 -27.64 12.93
C GLU A 59 1.72 -28.19 12.30
N PRO A 60 1.57 -29.53 12.13
CA PRO A 60 0.42 -30.11 11.45
C PRO A 60 -0.90 -29.81 12.18
N ASP A 61 -0.82 -29.56 13.48
CA ASP A 61 -1.95 -29.38 14.38
C ASP A 61 -2.40 -27.91 14.53
N LEU A 62 -1.64 -26.94 13.99
CA LEU A 62 -1.96 -25.50 14.06
C LEU A 62 -2.51 -24.93 12.74
N VAL A 63 -2.44 -25.69 11.64
CA VAL A 63 -2.94 -25.27 10.34
C VAL A 63 -4.27 -25.97 10.07
N ASP A 64 -5.37 -25.23 10.20
CA ASP A 64 -6.65 -25.68 9.68
C ASP A 64 -6.55 -25.74 8.15
N ARG A 65 -6.47 -26.96 7.62
CA ARG A 65 -6.40 -27.23 6.17
C ARG A 65 -7.78 -27.32 5.54
N THR A 66 -8.85 -27.15 6.31
CA THR A 66 -10.18 -27.11 5.73
C THR A 66 -10.30 -25.86 4.87
N THR A 67 -10.56 -26.05 3.58
CA THR A 67 -10.88 -24.93 2.71
C THR A 67 -12.17 -24.32 3.24
N PRO A 68 -12.19 -23.04 3.67
CA PRO A 68 -13.42 -22.41 4.09
C PRO A 68 -14.41 -22.48 2.94
N ALA A 69 -15.67 -22.82 3.24
CA ALA A 69 -16.73 -22.81 2.24
C ALA A 69 -17.03 -21.35 1.85
N VAL A 70 -16.28 -20.81 0.89
CA VAL A 70 -16.52 -19.48 0.32
C VAL A 70 -17.54 -19.60 -0.81
N THR A 71 -18.53 -18.72 -0.78
CA THR A 71 -19.50 -18.57 -1.88
C THR A 71 -19.34 -17.19 -2.46
N PHE A 72 -19.34 -17.10 -3.79
CA PHE A 72 -19.34 -15.82 -4.49
C PHE A 72 -20.77 -15.36 -4.71
N LYS A 73 -21.03 -14.08 -4.43
CA LYS A 73 -22.30 -13.42 -4.72
C LYS A 73 -22.02 -12.25 -5.65
N ASP A 74 -22.81 -12.15 -6.72
CA ASP A 74 -22.79 -10.99 -7.58
C ASP A 74 -23.38 -9.78 -6.82
N GLU A 75 -22.52 -8.79 -6.56
CA GLU A 75 -22.86 -7.52 -5.93
C GLU A 75 -22.69 -6.33 -6.89
N THR A 76 -22.45 -6.58 -8.18
CA THR A 76 -22.13 -5.54 -9.17
C THR A 76 -23.17 -4.42 -9.18
N ALA A 77 -24.46 -4.78 -9.10
CA ALA A 77 -25.57 -3.82 -9.10
C ALA A 77 -25.65 -2.96 -7.83
N ASN A 78 -25.11 -3.43 -6.71
CA ASN A 78 -25.15 -2.72 -5.42
C ASN A 78 -23.88 -1.86 -5.21
N MET A 79 -22.76 -2.27 -5.80
CA MET A 79 -21.47 -1.61 -5.65
C MET A 79 -21.22 -0.53 -6.69
N LEU A 80 -21.56 -0.75 -7.97
CA LEU A 80 -21.27 0.20 -9.04
C LEU A 80 -22.38 1.26 -9.18
N PRO A 81 -22.04 2.51 -9.50
CA PRO A 81 -23.03 3.53 -9.78
C PRO A 81 -23.82 3.15 -11.04
N SER A 82 -25.15 3.35 -11.02
CA SER A 82 -26.03 3.00 -12.15
C SER A 82 -25.75 3.80 -13.43
N SER A 83 -24.86 4.78 -13.36
CA SER A 83 -24.47 5.72 -14.42
C SER A 83 -23.20 5.31 -15.16
N ALA A 84 -22.73 4.07 -15.05
CA ALA A 84 -21.82 3.52 -16.06
C ALA A 84 -22.56 3.60 -17.41
N GLU A 85 -22.31 4.68 -18.16
CA GLU A 85 -22.92 4.91 -19.46
C GLU A 85 -22.70 3.63 -20.26
N LYS A 86 -23.78 2.93 -20.63
CA LYS A 86 -23.74 1.86 -21.62
C LYS A 86 -23.51 2.49 -23.00
N LYS A 87 -22.39 3.19 -23.14
CA LYS A 87 -21.94 3.72 -24.41
C LYS A 87 -21.33 2.55 -25.15
N GLU A 88 -21.71 2.40 -26.42
CA GLU A 88 -21.19 1.34 -27.26
C GLU A 88 -19.65 1.49 -27.33
N ILE A 89 -18.93 0.58 -26.66
CA ILE A 89 -17.47 0.63 -26.51
C ILE A 89 -16.79 0.54 -27.88
N VAL A 90 -17.41 -0.20 -28.81
CA VAL A 90 -16.96 -0.34 -30.20
C VAL A 90 -18.17 -0.36 -31.13
N SER A 91 -18.30 0.66 -31.97
CA SER A 91 -19.27 0.67 -33.07
C SER A 91 -18.66 -0.04 -34.29
N VAL A 92 -18.93 -1.33 -34.43
CA VAL A 92 -18.61 -2.10 -35.66
C VAL A 92 -19.89 -2.33 -36.44
N PRO A 93 -20.09 -1.68 -37.61
CA PRO A 93 -21.27 -1.90 -38.45
C PRO A 93 -21.39 -3.38 -38.85
N ALA A 94 -22.59 -3.93 -38.76
CA ALA A 94 -22.92 -5.32 -39.11
C ALA A 94 -22.24 -6.44 -38.28
N ALA A 95 -21.56 -6.13 -37.18
CA ALA A 95 -21.06 -7.14 -36.25
C ALA A 95 -22.18 -7.69 -35.35
N THR A 96 -22.16 -8.99 -35.09
CA THR A 96 -23.04 -9.64 -34.10
C THR A 96 -22.62 -9.26 -32.68
N ASP A 97 -23.53 -9.39 -31.71
CA ASP A 97 -23.25 -9.10 -30.29
C ASP A 97 -22.09 -9.94 -29.73
N ASP A 98 -21.94 -11.18 -30.21
CA ASP A 98 -20.82 -12.06 -29.84
C ASP A 98 -19.48 -11.47 -30.31
N VAL A 99 -19.42 -11.00 -31.56
CA VAL A 99 -18.22 -10.34 -32.10
C VAL A 99 -17.93 -9.06 -31.33
N LYS A 100 -18.95 -8.26 -31.02
CA LYS A 100 -18.77 -7.04 -30.20
C LYS A 100 -18.21 -7.35 -28.81
N ARG A 101 -18.73 -8.38 -28.12
CA ARG A 101 -18.23 -8.81 -26.80
C ARG A 101 -16.78 -9.29 -26.86
N ARG A 102 -16.42 -10.07 -27.87
CA ARG A 102 -15.05 -10.57 -28.04
C ARG A 102 -14.05 -9.45 -28.33
N ILE A 103 -14.45 -8.47 -29.14
CA ILE A 103 -13.63 -7.27 -29.39
C ILE A 103 -13.50 -6.44 -28.11
N ALA A 104 -14.58 -6.22 -27.36
CA ALA A 104 -14.52 -5.51 -26.08
C ALA A 104 -13.58 -6.22 -25.09
N ALA A 105 -13.68 -7.55 -24.94
CA ALA A 105 -12.80 -8.33 -24.07
C ALA A 105 -11.33 -8.33 -24.52
N ALA A 106 -11.07 -8.23 -25.84
CA ALA A 106 -9.71 -8.14 -26.37
C ALA A 106 -9.08 -6.74 -26.18
N LEU A 107 -9.92 -5.72 -25.97
CA LEU A 107 -9.53 -4.34 -25.71
C LEU A 107 -9.69 -3.97 -24.23
N ASP A 108 -10.02 -4.95 -23.39
CA ASP A 108 -10.24 -4.75 -21.96
C ASP A 108 -8.94 -4.23 -21.34
N GLY A 109 -9.06 -3.15 -20.56
CA GLY A 109 -7.91 -2.43 -20.04
C GLY A 109 -7.40 -3.03 -18.73
N ALA A 110 -6.85 -2.18 -17.88
CA ALA A 110 -6.31 -2.58 -16.59
C ALA A 110 -7.32 -2.32 -15.46
N THR A 111 -7.33 -3.21 -14.47
CA THR A 111 -8.00 -2.96 -13.19
C THR A 111 -6.97 -3.04 -12.07
N VAL A 112 -6.94 -2.04 -11.20
CA VAL A 112 -6.05 -1.97 -10.04
C VAL A 112 -6.87 -1.62 -8.81
N LEU A 113 -6.62 -2.34 -7.72
CA LEU A 113 -7.18 -2.06 -6.40
C LEU A 113 -6.08 -1.51 -5.50
N PHE A 114 -6.30 -0.35 -4.90
CA PHE A 114 -5.37 0.30 -3.98
C PHE A 114 -6.11 1.32 -3.10
N ASP A 115 -5.53 1.69 -1.97
CA ASP A 115 -6.11 2.66 -1.02
C ASP A 115 -5.68 4.09 -1.44
N PHE A 116 -6.49 4.73 -2.29
CA PHE A 116 -6.15 6.01 -2.92
C PHE A 116 -6.22 7.18 -1.94
N ASP A 117 -7.16 7.17 -0.99
CA ASP A 117 -7.34 8.28 -0.05
C ASP A 117 -6.82 8.02 1.37
N GLY A 118 -6.34 6.81 1.64
CA GLY A 118 -5.68 6.41 2.88
C GLY A 118 -6.67 6.09 4.00
N ASP A 119 -7.91 5.74 3.68
CA ASP A 119 -8.95 5.41 4.66
C ASP A 119 -8.94 3.93 5.11
N GLY A 120 -8.11 3.11 4.45
CA GLY A 120 -7.88 1.72 4.77
C GLY A 120 -8.81 0.74 4.05
N ASP A 121 -9.67 1.22 3.15
CA ASP A 121 -10.41 0.38 2.22
C ASP A 121 -9.83 0.46 0.78
N LEU A 122 -10.18 -0.50 -0.08
CA LEU A 122 -9.61 -0.59 -1.42
C LEU A 122 -10.50 0.14 -2.43
N ASP A 123 -9.90 1.12 -3.10
CA ASP A 123 -10.47 1.85 -4.23
C ASP A 123 -10.20 1.14 -5.56
N LEU A 124 -10.98 1.50 -6.58
CA LEU A 124 -10.92 0.86 -7.91
C LEU A 124 -10.47 1.85 -8.97
N PHE A 125 -9.31 1.58 -9.57
CA PHE A 125 -8.95 2.15 -10.86
C PHE A 125 -9.30 1.18 -11.98
N ALA A 126 -10.06 1.66 -12.96
CA ALA A 126 -10.49 0.92 -14.13
C ALA A 126 -10.12 1.69 -15.40
N ALA A 127 -9.12 1.17 -16.12
CA ALA A 127 -8.77 1.63 -17.45
C ALA A 127 -9.62 0.89 -18.50
N ALA A 128 -10.18 1.63 -19.44
CA ALA A 128 -10.87 1.09 -20.60
C ALA A 128 -10.46 1.86 -21.86
N PHE A 129 -10.65 1.24 -23.03
CA PHE A 129 -10.35 1.81 -24.36
C PHE A 129 -10.89 3.23 -24.60
N SER A 130 -11.97 3.61 -23.91
CA SER A 130 -12.62 4.91 -24.08
C SER A 130 -12.18 5.95 -23.04
N LYS A 131 -11.95 5.53 -21.80
CA LYS A 131 -11.67 6.42 -20.66
C LYS A 131 -11.17 5.61 -19.46
N GLU A 132 -10.28 6.19 -18.66
CA GLU A 132 -9.96 5.68 -17.33
C GLU A 132 -10.92 6.26 -16.28
N HIS A 133 -11.31 5.43 -15.33
CA HIS A 133 -12.12 5.80 -14.18
C HIS A 133 -11.40 5.48 -12.88
N LEU A 134 -11.50 6.39 -11.92
CA LEU A 134 -11.14 6.15 -10.53
C LEU A 134 -12.40 6.19 -9.68
N TYR A 135 -12.65 5.12 -8.95
CA TYR A 135 -13.76 4.99 -8.03
C TYR A 135 -13.24 4.87 -6.62
N ARG A 136 -13.68 5.78 -5.74
CA ARG A 136 -13.47 5.64 -4.30
C ARG A 136 -14.49 4.68 -3.73
N ASN A 137 -14.09 3.76 -2.88
CA ASN A 137 -14.96 2.86 -2.18
C ASN A 137 -15.45 3.51 -0.87
N ASP A 138 -16.72 3.89 -0.81
CA ASP A 138 -17.35 4.41 0.40
C ASP A 138 -18.13 3.26 1.08
N ASN A 139 -17.44 2.43 1.87
CA ASN A 139 -18.04 1.30 2.62
C ASN A 139 -18.79 0.28 1.74
N GLY A 140 -18.13 -0.19 0.68
CA GLY A 140 -18.68 -1.15 -0.29
C GLY A 140 -19.48 -0.51 -1.43
N LYS A 141 -19.45 0.82 -1.56
CA LYS A 141 -20.09 1.56 -2.66
C LYS A 141 -19.05 2.34 -3.43
N LEU A 142 -18.94 2.08 -4.73
CA LEU A 142 -17.98 2.75 -5.59
C LEU A 142 -18.55 4.10 -6.07
N VAL A 143 -17.82 5.17 -5.80
CA VAL A 143 -18.15 6.54 -6.16
C VAL A 143 -17.14 7.04 -7.18
N ASP A 144 -17.60 7.45 -8.37
CA ASP A 144 -16.72 7.99 -9.41
C ASP A 144 -16.12 9.33 -8.95
N VAL A 145 -14.81 9.32 -8.68
CA VAL A 145 -14.01 10.48 -8.28
C VAL A 145 -13.03 10.89 -9.38
N THR A 146 -13.15 10.33 -10.60
CA THR A 146 -12.21 10.54 -11.72
C THR A 146 -11.95 12.01 -12.02
N ALA A 147 -12.97 12.86 -11.96
CA ALA A 147 -12.82 14.30 -12.22
C ALA A 147 -12.19 15.07 -11.03
N GLN A 148 -12.29 14.52 -9.82
CA GLN A 148 -11.83 15.13 -8.58
C GLN A 148 -10.42 14.67 -8.19
N SER A 149 -9.97 13.53 -8.71
CA SER A 149 -8.69 12.92 -8.38
C SER A 149 -7.47 13.68 -8.90
N GLY A 150 -7.68 14.67 -9.79
CA GLY A 150 -6.59 15.37 -10.46
C GLY A 150 -5.89 14.53 -11.53
N MET A 151 -6.35 13.30 -11.77
CA MET A 151 -5.85 12.44 -12.84
C MET A 151 -6.11 13.13 -14.19
N PRO A 152 -5.10 13.20 -15.08
CA PRO A 152 -5.31 13.72 -16.42
C PRO A 152 -6.33 12.83 -17.13
N VAL A 153 -7.55 13.33 -17.30
CA VAL A 153 -8.57 12.64 -18.10
C VAL A 153 -8.06 12.62 -19.53
N ALA A 154 -7.62 11.45 -20.01
CA ALA A 154 -7.12 11.32 -21.37
C ALA A 154 -8.19 11.81 -22.36
N GLY A 155 -7.89 12.92 -23.03
CA GLY A 155 -8.75 13.51 -24.06
C GLY A 155 -8.71 12.66 -25.33
N GLY A 156 -9.52 11.61 -25.38
CA GLY A 156 -9.67 10.74 -26.56
C GLY A 156 -8.66 9.58 -26.60
N SER A 157 -9.19 8.38 -26.90
CA SER A 157 -8.50 7.10 -27.14
C SER A 157 -7.23 6.85 -26.32
N SER A 158 -7.38 6.67 -25.01
CA SER A 158 -6.33 6.06 -24.20
C SER A 158 -6.37 4.54 -24.35
N LEU A 159 -5.25 3.94 -24.74
CA LEU A 159 -5.08 2.48 -24.83
C LEU A 159 -4.29 1.98 -23.61
N THR A 160 -4.75 2.34 -22.41
CA THR A 160 -4.12 1.86 -21.18
C THR A 160 -4.32 0.34 -21.06
N THR A 161 -3.25 -0.41 -21.31
CA THR A 161 -3.23 -1.88 -21.29
C THR A 161 -2.85 -2.45 -19.93
N SER A 162 -2.20 -1.65 -19.08
CA SER A 162 -1.73 -2.04 -17.76
C SER A 162 -1.63 -0.82 -16.85
N ALA A 163 -1.87 -1.02 -15.56
CA ALA A 163 -1.61 -0.04 -14.52
C ALA A 163 -1.05 -0.77 -13.29
N VAL A 164 -0.28 -0.05 -12.49
CA VAL A 164 0.27 -0.50 -11.21
C VAL A 164 0.18 0.67 -10.24
N ALA A 165 -0.18 0.41 -8.99
CA ALA A 165 -0.17 1.40 -7.93
C ALA A 165 1.02 1.15 -7.01
N GLY A 166 1.69 2.21 -6.56
CA GLY A 166 2.78 2.11 -5.59
C GLY A 166 3.23 3.47 -5.08
N ASP A 167 3.78 3.49 -3.87
CA ASP A 167 4.33 4.71 -3.25
C ASP A 167 5.67 5.07 -3.93
N TYR A 168 5.60 5.90 -4.98
CA TYR A 168 6.75 6.22 -5.84
C TYR A 168 7.61 7.32 -5.23
N ASP A 169 6.97 8.32 -4.61
CA ASP A 169 7.66 9.48 -4.02
C ASP A 169 7.96 9.33 -2.51
N ASN A 170 7.56 8.20 -1.92
CA ASN A 170 7.79 7.81 -0.53
C ASN A 170 7.07 8.76 0.46
N ASP A 171 5.88 9.24 0.10
CA ASP A 171 5.01 10.05 0.94
C ASP A 171 3.99 9.23 1.77
N THR A 172 4.10 7.89 1.73
CA THR A 172 3.22 6.90 2.38
C THR A 172 1.86 6.74 1.72
N LYS A 173 1.64 7.31 0.54
CA LYS A 173 0.45 7.12 -0.28
C LYS A 173 0.80 6.44 -1.60
N PRO A 174 -0.12 5.66 -2.18
CA PRO A 174 0.09 5.08 -3.49
C PRO A 174 -0.14 6.10 -4.62
N ASP A 175 0.75 6.05 -5.62
CA ASP A 175 0.69 6.77 -6.90
C ASP A 175 0.32 5.84 -8.08
#